data_AF-A0A485KZ44-F1
#
_entry.id   AF-A0A485KZ44-F1
#
_cell.length_a   1.000
_cell.length_b   1.000
_cell.length_c   1.000
_cell.angle_alpha   90.00
_cell.angle_beta   90.00
_cell.angle_gamma   90.00
#
_symmetry.space_group_name_H-M   'P 1'
#
loop_
_entity.id
_entity.type
_entity.pdbx_description
1 polymer ?
#
loop_
_entity_poly.entity_id
_entity_poly.type
_entity_poly.pdbx_seq_one_letter_code
_entity_poly.pdbx_strand_id
1 'polypeptide(L)'
;MGRTRERRVGVPRQRAPTFSILQPPRSPRSPIFKFVKPKGNTTASGIYLSPYVTCKECNAINFVNALRVGLGFDMVAKGKHALPSLQTDEVREKLHMLEAEVLPVCIGCGRTINLVVGATDFTPSLAEEATAFQEAASRRNTSVVHIQRVGRGMLGRKEATRRRMAKAARDKLERWASTTIQRLMRGVISRQTTRIKSGIRIIEWTYPLIKKKLLNDKDESKKALFWFEGEDLGLVVADYRLFVDRAGPLMSLRRFEANVVLFVHRINKEEHRMAMRIQARWRGMQARRALLEVRRAIAWIGELRFHAAILVQRTVRRYAGGKRTRRHSFQRQLEKSRRRAQTDAAKMKRARGLQRDVDRADTMYKSYRRKTDKLADWVIPRNIPRTSADFHVELDVLTAFAKNYGSSMSPEMQKHSTEHAEARRQIHRFLTKRSSDETKQATQRSVGRD
;
A
#
# COMPACT_ATOMS: atom_id res chain seq x y z
N MET A 1 -9.21 14.06 30.55
CA MET A 1 -9.64 14.74 31.79
C MET A 1 -8.57 15.73 32.19
N GLY A 2 -8.79 17.02 31.96
CA GLY A 2 -7.85 18.08 32.35
C GLY A 2 -8.66 19.33 32.63
N ARG A 3 -9.00 19.58 33.89
CA ARG A 3 -9.76 20.75 34.32
C ARG A 3 -8.80 21.91 34.55
N THR A 4 -8.79 22.87 33.63
CA THR A 4 -8.19 24.18 33.84
C THR A 4 -9.11 25.00 34.75
N ARG A 5 -8.59 25.39 35.93
CA ARG A 5 -9.23 26.28 36.89
C ARG A 5 -9.05 27.72 36.42
N GLU A 6 -10.11 28.35 35.91
CA GLU A 6 -10.17 29.81 35.75
C GLU A 6 -10.31 30.49 37.12
N ARG A 7 -9.27 31.21 37.54
CA ARG A 7 -9.31 32.13 38.68
C ARG A 7 -10.12 33.38 38.27
N ARG A 8 -11.30 33.56 38.88
CA ARG A 8 -12.06 34.81 38.84
C ARG A 8 -11.30 35.88 39.62
N VAL A 9 -10.83 36.91 38.93
CA VAL A 9 -10.34 38.16 39.52
C VAL A 9 -11.56 38.94 40.00
N GLY A 10 -11.65 39.14 41.31
CA GLY A 10 -12.68 39.96 41.94
C GLY A 10 -12.47 41.43 41.61
N VAL A 11 -13.49 42.07 41.03
CA VAL A 11 -13.54 43.52 40.83
C VAL A 11 -13.94 44.16 42.17
N PRO A 12 -13.18 45.14 42.70
CA PRO A 12 -13.56 45.81 43.94
C PRO A 12 -14.77 46.74 43.70
N ARG A 13 -15.83 46.55 44.47
CA ARG A 13 -16.96 47.50 44.57
C ARG A 13 -16.46 48.78 45.25
N GLN A 14 -16.21 49.82 44.46
CA GLN A 14 -16.06 51.18 44.99
C GLN A 14 -17.41 51.65 45.56
N ARG A 15 -17.42 52.00 46.84
CA ARG A 15 -18.56 52.64 47.51
C ARG A 15 -18.74 54.04 46.93
N ALA A 16 -19.98 54.40 46.63
CA ALA A 16 -20.36 55.74 46.22
C ALA A 16 -20.09 56.76 47.35
N PRO A 17 -19.64 57.98 47.05
CA PRO A 17 -19.54 59.04 48.05
C PRO A 17 -20.93 59.51 48.46
N THR A 18 -21.21 59.46 49.75
CA THR A 18 -22.33 60.16 50.39
C THR A 18 -22.13 61.66 50.23
N PHE A 19 -22.95 62.28 49.39
CA PHE A 19 -23.10 63.73 49.36
C PHE A 19 -23.86 64.17 50.62
N SER A 20 -23.13 64.74 51.57
CA SER A 20 -23.68 65.52 52.68
C SER A 20 -24.29 66.80 52.12
N ILE A 21 -25.63 66.86 52.14
CA ILE A 21 -26.39 68.08 51.87
C ILE A 21 -26.14 69.03 53.05
N LEU A 22 -25.23 69.98 52.86
CA LEU A 22 -25.08 71.13 53.75
C LEU A 22 -26.36 71.97 53.65
N GLN A 23 -27.15 71.96 54.71
CA GLN A 23 -28.25 72.91 54.90
C GLN A 23 -27.67 74.34 54.94
N PRO A 24 -28.33 75.32 54.31
CA PRO A 24 -27.95 76.72 54.51
C PRO A 24 -28.27 77.16 55.95
N PRO A 25 -27.44 78.03 56.56
CA PRO A 25 -27.70 78.50 57.91
C PRO A 25 -28.99 79.33 57.93
N ARG A 26 -29.89 78.99 58.85
CA ARG A 26 -31.07 79.79 59.16
C ARG A 26 -30.62 81.14 59.71
N SER A 27 -31.09 82.23 59.12
CA SER A 27 -30.88 83.57 59.66
C SER A 27 -31.55 83.69 61.04
N PRO A 28 -30.91 84.32 62.03
CA PRO A 28 -31.54 84.59 63.31
C PRO A 28 -32.61 85.67 63.11
N ARG A 29 -33.83 85.39 63.59
CA ARG A 29 -34.90 86.39 63.71
C ARG A 29 -34.41 87.51 64.61
N SER A 30 -34.32 88.74 64.10
CA SER A 30 -34.12 89.93 64.90
C SER A 30 -35.42 90.32 65.62
N PRO A 31 -35.35 90.88 66.85
CA PRO A 31 -36.53 91.25 67.61
C PRO A 31 -37.20 92.50 67.01
N ILE A 32 -38.52 92.50 67.05
CA ILE A 32 -39.38 93.61 66.61
C ILE A 32 -39.13 94.81 67.53
N PHE A 33 -38.35 95.79 67.08
CA PHE A 33 -38.36 97.13 67.66
C PHE A 33 -39.42 97.96 66.94
N LYS A 34 -40.49 98.31 67.65
CA LYS A 34 -41.49 99.29 67.18
C LYS A 34 -40.84 100.67 67.17
N PHE A 35 -40.56 101.21 65.99
CA PHE A 35 -40.13 102.60 65.84
C PHE A 35 -41.35 103.54 65.88
N VAL A 36 -41.33 104.46 66.83
CA VAL A 36 -42.22 105.63 66.88
C VAL A 36 -41.72 106.64 65.85
N LYS A 37 -42.60 107.12 64.94
CA LYS A 37 -42.27 108.19 64.00
C LYS A 37 -42.10 109.52 64.75
N PRO A 38 -40.97 110.24 64.65
CA PRO A 38 -40.95 111.65 65.00
C PRO A 38 -41.63 112.45 63.87
N LYS A 39 -42.61 113.27 64.22
CA LYS A 39 -43.16 114.31 63.35
C LYS A 39 -42.35 115.59 63.56
N GLY A 40 -41.73 116.10 62.50
CA GLY A 40 -41.07 117.40 62.49
C GLY A 40 -40.12 117.54 61.29
N ASN A 41 -40.58 118.22 60.25
CA ASN A 41 -39.74 118.69 59.14
C ASN A 41 -39.47 120.18 59.37
N THR A 42 -38.18 120.57 59.48
CA THR A 42 -37.54 121.88 59.24
C THR A 42 -36.25 121.91 60.08
N THR A 43 -35.06 122.38 59.67
CA THR A 43 -34.66 123.44 58.73
C THR A 43 -33.15 123.31 58.37
N ALA A 44 -32.81 123.79 57.17
CA ALA A 44 -31.62 124.58 56.79
C ALA A 44 -30.21 124.20 57.30
N SER A 45 -29.49 123.44 56.47
CA SER A 45 -28.07 123.59 56.05
C SER A 45 -27.48 122.20 55.78
N GLY A 46 -27.00 122.00 54.56
CA GLY A 46 -26.66 120.67 54.03
C GLY A 46 -25.46 120.05 54.71
N ILE A 47 -25.65 118.85 55.27
CA ILE A 47 -24.74 117.70 55.33
C ILE A 47 -25.61 116.52 55.87
N TYR A 48 -26.06 115.65 54.95
CA TYR A 48 -26.93 114.46 55.12
C TYR A 48 -28.36 114.66 55.65
N LEU A 49 -29.36 114.47 54.77
CA LEU A 49 -30.81 114.47 55.10
C LEU A 49 -31.28 113.30 55.99
N SER A 50 -30.46 112.26 56.18
CA SER A 50 -30.73 111.15 57.10
C SER A 50 -29.42 110.51 57.58
N PRO A 51 -29.23 110.23 58.89
CA PRO A 51 -27.99 109.67 59.44
C PRO A 51 -27.82 108.16 59.19
N TYR A 52 -28.63 107.58 58.30
CA TYR A 52 -28.70 106.15 58.03
C TYR A 52 -28.28 105.87 56.60
N VAL A 53 -27.53 104.78 56.42
CA VAL A 53 -27.15 104.25 55.11
C VAL A 53 -27.51 102.77 55.11
N THR A 54 -28.27 102.33 54.12
CA THR A 54 -28.70 100.93 53.98
C THR A 54 -27.89 100.23 52.92
N CYS A 55 -27.48 99.00 53.21
CA CYS A 55 -26.79 98.17 52.22
C CYS A 55 -27.79 97.46 51.32
N LYS A 56 -27.64 97.61 49.99
CA LYS A 56 -28.47 96.91 49.01
C LYS A 56 -28.31 95.39 49.04
N GLU A 57 -27.16 94.87 49.47
CA GLU A 57 -26.86 93.44 49.44
C GLU A 57 -27.41 92.66 50.64
N CYS A 58 -27.47 93.28 51.82
CA CYS A 58 -27.90 92.60 53.05
C CYS A 58 -28.98 93.35 53.85
N ASN A 59 -29.45 94.49 53.32
CA ASN A 59 -30.45 95.36 53.91
C ASN A 59 -30.12 95.85 55.34
N ALA A 60 -28.87 95.74 55.77
CA ALA A 60 -28.44 96.23 57.07
C ALA A 60 -28.34 97.76 57.03
N ILE A 61 -28.91 98.39 58.06
CA ILE A 61 -28.83 99.83 58.30
C ILE A 61 -27.54 100.09 59.08
N ASN A 62 -26.66 100.90 58.51
CA ASN A 62 -25.50 101.46 59.18
C ASN A 62 -25.80 102.89 59.61
N PHE A 63 -25.30 103.26 60.78
CA PHE A 63 -25.36 104.62 61.27
C PHE A 63 -24.09 105.38 60.88
N VAL A 64 -24.25 106.55 60.25
CA VAL A 64 -23.14 107.46 59.98
C VAL A 64 -23.13 108.52 61.07
N ASN A 65 -22.05 108.55 61.86
CA ASN A 65 -21.93 109.50 62.96
C ASN A 65 -21.62 110.90 62.43
N ALA A 66 -22.67 111.71 62.21
CA ALA A 66 -22.55 113.09 61.73
C ALA A 66 -21.75 114.01 62.67
N LEU A 67 -21.59 113.67 63.96
CA LEU A 67 -20.77 114.44 64.91
C LEU A 67 -19.27 114.35 64.62
N ARG A 68 -18.82 113.36 63.84
CA ARG A 68 -17.43 113.31 63.34
C ARG A 68 -17.23 114.05 62.02
N VAL A 69 -18.31 114.46 61.34
CA VAL A 69 -18.30 115.32 60.14
C VAL A 69 -18.26 116.80 60.58
N GLY A 70 -17.50 117.06 61.64
CA GLY A 70 -17.52 118.31 62.40
C GLY A 70 -16.89 119.45 61.63
N LEU A 71 -17.68 120.15 60.83
CA LEU A 71 -17.33 121.48 60.27
C LEU A 71 -18.53 122.33 59.82
N GLY A 72 -19.77 121.94 60.16
CA GLY A 72 -20.98 122.73 59.88
C GLY A 72 -21.62 123.42 61.09
N PHE A 73 -21.38 122.92 62.31
CA PHE A 73 -22.15 123.35 63.50
C PHE A 73 -21.62 124.66 64.14
N ASP A 74 -20.31 124.92 64.07
CA ASP A 74 -19.70 126.12 64.67
C ASP A 74 -19.91 127.41 63.86
N MET A 75 -20.32 127.31 62.59
CA MET A 75 -20.63 128.49 61.76
C MET A 75 -22.05 129.04 61.96
N VAL A 76 -22.93 128.33 62.68
CA VAL A 76 -24.32 128.75 62.92
C VAL A 76 -24.54 129.20 64.37
N ALA A 77 -23.71 128.76 65.32
CA ALA A 77 -23.84 129.11 66.75
C ALA A 77 -23.34 130.52 67.12
N LYS A 78 -22.53 131.17 66.28
CA LYS A 78 -22.16 132.59 66.42
C LYS A 78 -22.92 133.38 65.35
N GLY A 79 -24.03 134.00 65.73
CA GLY A 79 -24.93 134.76 64.85
C GLY A 79 -24.29 135.94 64.09
N LYS A 80 -23.44 135.65 63.11
CA LYS A 80 -23.04 136.55 62.03
C LYS A 80 -23.67 136.03 60.75
N HIS A 81 -24.82 136.59 60.40
CA HIS A 81 -25.34 136.48 59.04
C HIS A 81 -24.54 137.40 58.12
N ALA A 82 -24.52 137.01 56.84
CA ALA A 82 -23.82 137.59 55.70
C ALA A 82 -22.31 137.29 55.61
N LEU A 83 -21.98 136.18 54.91
CA LEU A 83 -20.80 136.20 54.05
C LEU A 83 -20.96 137.34 53.04
N PRO A 84 -20.01 138.29 52.97
CA PRO A 84 -19.86 139.14 51.81
C PRO A 84 -19.50 138.27 50.61
N SER A 85 -20.05 138.65 49.46
CA SER A 85 -19.73 138.14 48.14
C SER A 85 -18.23 138.05 47.86
N LEU A 86 -17.84 136.94 47.22
CA LEU A 86 -16.59 136.66 46.50
C LEU A 86 -15.33 136.37 47.33
N GLN A 87 -15.00 135.08 47.46
CA GLN A 87 -13.76 134.49 46.91
C GLN A 87 -13.87 132.95 46.97
N THR A 88 -13.91 132.32 45.80
CA THR A 88 -14.22 130.90 45.57
C THR A 88 -13.08 129.94 45.84
N ASP A 89 -11.87 130.44 46.14
CA ASP A 89 -10.67 129.60 46.18
C ASP A 89 -10.33 129.16 47.61
N GLU A 90 -10.53 130.01 48.63
CA GLU A 90 -10.31 129.63 50.04
C GLU A 90 -11.32 128.61 50.57
N VAL A 91 -12.57 128.67 50.09
CA VAL A 91 -13.61 127.69 50.45
C VAL A 91 -13.34 126.36 49.76
N ARG A 92 -12.81 126.39 48.53
CA ARG A 92 -12.41 125.19 47.78
C ARG A 92 -11.19 124.53 48.40
N GLU A 93 -10.18 125.29 48.81
CA GLU A 93 -9.01 124.76 49.52
C GLU A 93 -9.40 124.16 50.87
N LYS A 94 -10.31 124.81 51.62
CA LYS A 94 -10.83 124.26 52.88
C LYS A 94 -11.67 122.99 52.69
N LEU A 95 -12.40 122.86 51.57
CA LEU A 95 -13.12 121.63 51.20
C LEU A 95 -12.18 120.52 50.68
N HIS A 96 -11.08 120.88 50.01
CA HIS A 96 -10.07 119.91 49.53
C HIS A 96 -9.19 119.34 50.65
N MET A 97 -9.10 120.03 51.80
CA MET A 97 -8.41 119.58 53.02
C MET A 97 -9.24 118.59 53.85
N LEU A 98 -10.52 118.39 53.54
CA LEU A 98 -11.31 117.32 54.14
C LEU A 98 -10.84 116.00 53.53
N GLU A 99 -10.00 115.27 54.26
CA GLU A 99 -9.66 113.89 53.97
C GLU A 99 -10.94 113.13 53.60
N ALA A 100 -10.94 112.49 52.43
CA ALA A 100 -12.10 111.75 51.92
C ALA A 100 -12.61 110.78 52.99
N GLU A 101 -13.72 111.14 53.63
CA GLU A 101 -14.29 110.37 54.72
C GLU A 101 -14.69 108.97 54.20
N VAL A 102 -14.02 107.94 54.72
CA VAL A 102 -14.29 106.56 54.36
C VAL A 102 -15.67 106.18 54.86
N LEU A 103 -16.62 105.94 53.95
CA LEU A 103 -17.95 105.40 54.26
C LEU A 103 -17.80 104.17 55.18
N PRO A 104 -18.62 104.06 56.24
CA PRO A 104 -18.53 102.93 57.14
C PRO A 104 -18.80 101.62 56.38
N VAL A 105 -18.00 100.59 56.68
CA VAL A 105 -18.26 99.23 56.20
C VAL A 105 -19.65 98.78 56.66
N CYS A 106 -20.35 98.04 55.81
CA CYS A 106 -21.64 97.52 56.21
C CYS A 106 -21.52 96.54 57.38
N ILE A 107 -22.32 96.74 58.43
CA ILE A 107 -22.37 95.87 59.61
C ILE A 107 -22.83 94.44 59.25
N GLY A 108 -23.62 94.28 58.18
CA GLY A 108 -24.10 92.99 57.70
C GLY A 108 -23.08 92.24 56.84
N CYS A 109 -22.68 92.80 55.70
CA CYS A 109 -21.83 92.10 54.71
C CYS A 109 -20.34 92.50 54.74
N GLY A 110 -19.95 93.50 55.54
CA GLY A 110 -18.57 93.97 55.66
C GLY A 110 -18.04 94.76 54.45
N ARG A 111 -18.89 95.08 53.45
CA ARG A 111 -18.50 95.77 52.20
C ARG A 111 -19.01 97.21 52.17
N THR A 112 -18.32 98.08 51.42
CA THR A 112 -18.68 99.50 51.21
C THR A 112 -19.31 99.78 49.84
N ILE A 113 -19.39 98.77 48.96
CA ILE A 113 -19.62 98.95 47.52
C ILE A 113 -21.07 99.35 47.19
N ASN A 114 -22.04 98.83 47.95
CA ASN A 114 -23.47 98.92 47.62
C ASN A 114 -24.27 99.52 48.77
N LEU A 115 -23.91 100.75 49.15
CA LEU A 115 -24.53 101.53 50.21
C LEU A 115 -25.40 102.65 49.61
N VAL A 116 -26.62 102.79 50.11
CA VAL A 116 -27.58 103.83 49.69
C VAL A 116 -27.93 104.70 50.88
N VAL A 117 -27.91 106.02 50.66
CA VAL A 117 -28.28 107.00 51.67
C VAL A 117 -29.77 106.88 51.98
N GLY A 118 -30.11 106.75 53.26
CA GLY A 118 -31.48 106.57 53.74
C GLY A 118 -31.75 105.19 54.36
N ALA A 119 -32.79 105.14 55.20
CA ALA A 119 -33.38 103.89 55.67
C ALA A 119 -34.37 103.37 54.62
N THR A 120 -33.84 102.80 53.53
CA THR A 120 -34.64 102.19 52.47
C THR A 120 -34.70 100.68 52.67
N ASP A 121 -35.89 100.11 52.50
CA ASP A 121 -36.09 98.66 52.63
C ASP A 121 -35.82 97.95 51.29
N PHE A 122 -34.70 97.24 51.22
CA PHE A 122 -34.32 96.38 50.10
C PHE A 122 -34.73 94.91 50.30
N THR A 123 -35.52 94.58 51.33
CA THR A 123 -36.08 93.22 51.46
C THR A 123 -36.86 92.74 50.24
N PRO A 124 -37.71 93.55 49.55
CA PRO A 124 -38.44 93.04 48.39
C PRO A 124 -37.51 92.73 47.21
N SER A 125 -36.54 93.61 46.91
CA SER A 125 -35.59 93.39 45.82
C SER A 125 -34.66 92.21 46.09
N LEU A 126 -34.20 92.02 47.33
CA LEU A 126 -33.39 90.86 47.70
C LEU A 126 -34.19 89.55 47.67
N ALA A 127 -35.48 89.60 48.01
CA ALA A 127 -36.38 88.45 47.88
C ALA A 127 -36.63 88.09 46.40
N GLU A 128 -36.80 89.09 45.53
CA GLU A 128 -36.90 88.90 44.08
C GLU A 128 -35.61 88.32 43.48
N GLU A 129 -34.44 88.81 43.88
CA GLU A 129 -33.15 88.24 43.46
C GLU A 129 -32.94 86.80 43.97
N ALA A 130 -33.33 86.53 45.22
CA ALA A 130 -33.24 85.18 45.78
C ALA A 130 -34.17 84.19 45.07
N THR A 131 -35.40 84.61 44.73
CA THR A 131 -36.35 83.79 43.96
C THR A 131 -35.86 83.59 42.53
N ALA A 132 -35.37 84.63 41.86
CA ALA A 132 -34.75 84.53 40.53
C ALA A 132 -33.53 83.60 40.53
N PHE A 133 -32.71 83.63 41.58
CA PHE A 133 -31.58 82.71 41.74
C PHE A 133 -32.04 81.26 41.92
N GLN A 134 -33.08 81.02 42.72
CA GLN A 134 -33.68 79.69 42.90
C GLN A 134 -34.31 79.16 41.59
N GLU A 135 -35.00 80.01 40.83
CA GLU A 135 -35.53 79.65 39.52
C GLU A 135 -34.42 79.32 38.53
N ALA A 136 -33.35 80.13 38.48
CA ALA A 136 -32.20 79.86 37.64
C ALA A 136 -31.52 78.54 38.02
N ALA A 137 -31.40 78.23 39.32
CA ALA A 137 -30.90 76.95 39.80
C ALA A 137 -31.81 75.78 39.38
N SER A 138 -33.14 75.94 39.47
CA SER A 138 -34.11 74.95 39.01
C SER A 138 -34.01 74.69 37.49
N ARG A 139 -33.87 75.76 36.67
CA ARG A 139 -33.66 75.67 35.22
C ARG A 139 -32.33 74.99 34.86
N ARG A 140 -31.25 75.26 35.62
CA ARG A 140 -29.98 74.55 35.45
C ARG A 140 -30.10 73.07 35.79
N ASN A 141 -30.73 72.75 36.92
CA ASN A 141 -30.92 71.35 37.34
C ASN A 141 -31.75 70.55 36.33
N THR A 142 -32.86 71.12 35.83
CA THR A 142 -33.67 70.47 34.78
C THR A 142 -32.89 70.25 33.48
N SER A 143 -32.07 71.22 33.07
CA SER A 143 -31.18 71.11 31.91
C SER A 143 -30.12 70.02 32.10
N VAL A 144 -29.50 69.94 33.29
CA VAL A 144 -28.52 68.89 33.64
C VAL A 144 -29.17 67.51 33.58
N VAL A 145 -30.37 67.35 34.14
CA VAL A 145 -31.13 66.08 34.08
C VAL A 145 -31.41 65.69 32.62
N HIS A 146 -31.76 66.66 31.77
CA HIS A 146 -31.98 66.41 30.34
C HIS A 146 -30.71 65.91 29.64
N ILE A 147 -29.58 66.59 29.85
CA ILE A 147 -28.27 66.19 29.30
C ILE A 147 -27.88 64.79 29.79
N GLN A 148 -28.06 64.50 31.09
CA GLN A 148 -27.79 63.18 31.65
C GLN A 148 -28.67 62.08 31.03
N ARG A 149 -29.95 62.35 30.82
CA ARG A 149 -30.88 61.40 30.17
C ARG A 149 -30.43 61.08 28.74
N VAL A 150 -30.07 62.10 27.96
CA VAL A 150 -29.56 61.92 26.60
C VAL A 150 -28.24 61.13 26.60
N GLY A 151 -27.29 61.48 27.48
CA GLY A 151 -26.02 60.79 27.61
C GLY A 151 -26.17 59.31 27.99
N ARG A 152 -27.02 59.00 28.98
CA ARG A 152 -27.33 57.62 29.37
C ARG A 152 -28.02 56.85 28.24
N GLY A 153 -28.95 57.48 27.52
CA GLY A 153 -29.62 56.89 26.36
C GLY A 153 -28.65 56.53 25.23
N MET A 154 -27.70 57.43 24.91
CA MET A 154 -26.65 57.17 23.94
C MET A 154 -25.74 56.00 24.36
N LEU A 155 -25.26 55.99 25.60
CA LEU A 155 -24.42 54.91 26.13
C LEU A 155 -25.17 53.57 26.12
N GLY A 156 -26.44 53.57 26.53
CA GLY A 156 -27.31 52.39 26.49
C GLY A 156 -27.47 51.83 25.08
N ARG A 157 -27.69 52.70 24.08
CA ARG A 157 -27.75 52.28 22.67
C ARG A 157 -26.43 51.69 22.17
N LYS A 158 -25.29 52.33 22.47
CA LYS A 158 -23.96 51.80 22.10
C LYS A 158 -23.70 50.42 22.70
N GLU A 159 -23.99 50.24 23.99
CA GLU A 159 -23.83 48.95 24.67
C GLU A 159 -24.80 47.89 24.15
N ALA A 160 -26.06 48.26 23.86
CA ALA A 160 -27.03 47.36 23.24
C ALA A 160 -26.56 46.88 21.85
N THR A 161 -26.03 47.78 21.01
CA THR A 161 -25.45 47.42 19.71
C THR A 161 -24.26 46.48 19.87
N ARG A 162 -23.34 46.77 20.81
CA ARG A 162 -22.22 45.88 21.13
C ARG A 162 -22.68 44.48 21.52
N ARG A 163 -23.68 44.37 22.41
CA ARG A 163 -24.24 43.08 22.82
C ARG A 163 -24.93 42.34 21.68
N ARG A 164 -25.65 43.05 20.81
CA ARG A 164 -26.27 42.46 19.61
C ARG A 164 -25.22 41.91 18.65
N MET A 165 -24.15 42.66 18.38
CA MET A 165 -23.04 42.20 17.55
C MET A 165 -22.32 40.99 18.16
N ALA A 166 -22.03 41.03 19.47
CA ALA A 166 -21.42 39.91 20.18
C ALA A 166 -22.31 38.65 20.16
N LYS A 167 -23.64 38.82 20.33
CA LYS A 167 -24.60 37.71 20.20
C LYS A 167 -24.61 37.17 18.77
N ALA A 168 -24.72 38.03 17.76
CA ALA A 168 -24.71 37.61 16.36
C ALA A 168 -23.43 36.85 15.98
N ALA A 169 -22.27 37.26 16.51
CA ALA A 169 -21.01 36.55 16.32
C ALA A 169 -21.03 35.14 16.96
N ARG A 170 -21.56 35.00 18.19
CA ARG A 170 -21.74 33.69 18.83
C ARG A 170 -22.72 32.81 18.06
N ASP A 171 -23.88 33.33 17.70
CA ASP A 171 -24.90 32.61 16.94
C ASP A 171 -24.32 32.13 15.58
N LYS A 172 -23.50 32.96 14.92
CA LYS A 172 -22.81 32.57 13.68
C LYS A 172 -21.86 31.40 13.91
N LEU A 173 -21.09 31.43 14.99
CA LEU A 173 -20.15 30.35 15.34
C LEU A 173 -20.90 29.06 15.71
N GLU A 174 -22.00 29.14 16.46
CA GLU A 174 -22.85 27.99 16.79
C GLU A 174 -23.51 27.39 15.56
N ARG A 175 -24.02 28.22 14.63
CA ARG A 175 -24.55 27.75 13.33
C ARG A 175 -23.47 27.07 12.49
N TRP A 176 -22.26 27.60 12.47
CA TRP A 176 -21.16 26.99 11.72
C TRP A 176 -20.72 25.66 12.35
N ALA A 177 -20.62 25.60 13.69
CA ALA A 177 -20.30 24.39 14.43
C ALA A 177 -21.37 23.31 14.22
N SER A 178 -22.64 23.65 14.37
CA SER A 178 -23.76 22.72 14.13
C SER A 178 -23.79 22.22 12.69
N THR A 179 -23.61 23.09 11.70
CA THR A 179 -23.53 22.69 10.28
C THR A 179 -22.36 21.73 10.04
N THR A 180 -21.21 22.00 10.65
CA THR A 180 -20.00 21.16 10.54
C THR A 180 -20.25 19.78 11.16
N ILE A 181 -20.81 19.73 12.37
CA ILE A 181 -21.16 18.47 13.06
C ILE A 181 -22.18 17.67 12.24
N GLN A 182 -23.24 18.33 11.75
CA GLN A 182 -24.25 17.68 10.91
C GLN A 182 -23.64 17.11 9.63
N ARG A 183 -22.76 17.85 8.95
CA ARG A 183 -22.08 17.38 7.74
C ARG A 183 -21.22 16.15 8.04
N LEU A 184 -20.44 16.17 9.13
CA LEU A 184 -19.62 15.04 9.55
C LEU A 184 -20.47 13.82 9.87
N MET A 185 -21.55 13.98 10.64
CA MET A 185 -22.45 12.89 11.01
C MET A 185 -23.16 12.30 9.80
N ARG A 186 -23.67 13.12 8.87
CA ARG A 186 -24.23 12.64 7.59
C ARG A 186 -23.19 11.82 6.81
N GLY A 187 -21.93 12.27 6.79
CA GLY A 187 -20.83 11.53 6.16
C GLY A 187 -20.54 10.18 6.82
N VAL A 188 -20.50 10.12 8.16
CA VAL A 188 -20.32 8.87 8.93
C VAL A 188 -21.47 7.90 8.64
N ILE A 189 -22.72 8.38 8.75
CA ILE A 189 -23.93 7.61 8.49
C ILE A 189 -23.91 7.06 7.06
N SER A 190 -23.58 7.89 6.06
CA SER A 190 -23.52 7.47 4.66
C SER A 190 -22.48 6.38 4.43
N ARG A 191 -21.24 6.56 4.91
CA ARG A 191 -20.18 5.54 4.79
C ARG A 191 -20.54 4.23 5.47
N GLN A 192 -21.12 4.30 6.67
CA GLN A 192 -21.58 3.12 7.39
C GLN A 192 -22.68 2.40 6.61
N THR A 193 -23.67 3.14 6.12
CA THR A 193 -24.76 2.59 5.29
C THR A 193 -24.21 1.91 4.04
N THR A 194 -23.29 2.56 3.32
CA THR A 194 -22.66 1.98 2.12
C THR A 194 -21.88 0.71 2.43
N ARG A 195 -21.12 0.70 3.53
CA ARG A 195 -20.37 -0.49 3.98
C ARG A 195 -21.29 -1.66 4.34
N ILE A 196 -22.42 -1.38 4.99
CA ILE A 196 -23.38 -2.42 5.36
C ILE A 196 -24.13 -2.91 4.11
N LYS A 197 -24.57 -2.01 3.22
CA LYS A 197 -25.20 -2.38 1.94
C LYS A 197 -24.28 -3.22 1.07
N SER A 198 -22.99 -2.88 0.97
CA SER A 198 -22.03 -3.73 0.26
C SER A 198 -21.84 -5.08 0.95
N GLY A 199 -21.80 -5.10 2.29
CA GLY A 199 -21.75 -6.33 3.07
C GLY A 199 -22.96 -7.25 2.83
N ILE A 200 -24.18 -6.68 2.78
CA ILE A 200 -25.41 -7.43 2.47
C ILE A 200 -25.31 -8.07 1.08
N ARG A 201 -24.87 -7.32 0.07
CA ARG A 201 -24.66 -7.85 -1.29
C ARG A 201 -23.64 -8.98 -1.34
N ILE A 202 -22.54 -8.87 -0.59
CA ILE A 202 -21.55 -9.95 -0.49
C ILE A 202 -22.22 -11.21 0.08
N ILE A 203 -22.99 -11.09 1.16
CA ILE A 203 -23.67 -12.24 1.77
C ILE A 203 -24.71 -12.85 0.82
N GLU A 204 -25.41 -12.01 0.05
CA GLU A 204 -26.37 -12.45 -0.97
C GLU A 204 -25.69 -13.22 -2.11
N TRP A 205 -24.57 -12.73 -2.62
CA TRP A 205 -23.80 -13.39 -3.69
C TRP A 205 -22.99 -14.59 -3.21
N THR A 206 -22.86 -14.78 -1.91
CA THR A 206 -22.11 -15.91 -1.33
C THR A 206 -22.78 -17.23 -1.67
N TYR A 207 -21.98 -18.22 -2.01
CA TYR A 207 -22.47 -19.54 -2.37
C TYR A 207 -23.32 -20.19 -1.25
N PRO A 208 -24.50 -20.76 -1.54
CA PRO A 208 -25.46 -21.23 -0.54
C PRO A 208 -24.90 -22.26 0.47
N LEU A 209 -23.97 -23.13 0.06
CA LEU A 209 -23.37 -24.10 1.00
C LEU A 209 -22.48 -23.42 2.05
N ILE A 210 -21.74 -22.37 1.69
CA ILE A 210 -20.93 -21.60 2.64
C ILE A 210 -21.86 -20.91 3.64
N LYS A 211 -22.92 -20.28 3.12
CA LYS A 211 -23.94 -19.61 3.92
C LYS A 211 -24.60 -20.57 4.92
N LYS A 212 -25.08 -21.73 4.46
CA LYS A 212 -25.67 -22.79 5.31
C LYS A 212 -24.68 -23.29 6.36
N LYS A 213 -23.43 -23.54 5.98
CA LYS A 213 -22.37 -23.97 6.90
C LYS A 213 -22.12 -22.94 8.01
N LEU A 214 -22.06 -21.65 7.65
CA LEU A 214 -21.80 -20.56 8.60
C LEU A 214 -22.98 -20.31 9.53
N LEU A 215 -24.22 -20.48 9.06
CA LEU A 215 -25.42 -20.38 9.89
C LEU A 215 -25.54 -21.55 10.88
N ASN A 216 -25.11 -22.74 10.47
CA ASN A 216 -25.12 -23.94 11.31
C ASN A 216 -23.88 -24.08 12.21
N ASP A 217 -22.95 -23.13 12.19
CA ASP A 217 -21.74 -23.13 13.01
C ASP A 217 -22.11 -22.91 14.49
N LYS A 218 -22.23 -24.00 15.26
CA LYS A 218 -22.63 -24.02 16.68
C LYS A 218 -21.47 -23.85 17.66
N ASP A 219 -20.29 -23.44 17.20
CA ASP A 219 -19.15 -23.19 18.09
C ASP A 219 -19.54 -22.22 19.23
N GLU A 220 -19.60 -22.72 20.47
CA GLU A 220 -20.08 -21.95 21.65
C GLU A 220 -19.24 -20.69 21.92
N SER A 221 -17.98 -20.69 21.49
CA SER A 221 -17.08 -19.54 21.58
C SER A 221 -17.44 -18.40 20.62
N LYS A 222 -18.22 -18.67 19.57
CA LYS A 222 -18.56 -17.71 18.52
C LYS A 222 -19.98 -17.22 18.69
N LYS A 223 -20.16 -15.90 18.52
CA LYS A 223 -21.50 -15.30 18.47
C LYS A 223 -22.34 -15.94 17.35
N ALA A 224 -23.57 -16.36 17.65
CA ALA A 224 -24.48 -16.92 16.66
C ALA A 224 -24.79 -15.89 15.55
N LEU A 225 -24.76 -16.36 14.30
CA LEU A 225 -25.18 -15.58 13.13
C LEU A 225 -26.64 -15.86 12.81
N PHE A 226 -27.31 -14.88 12.22
CA PHE A 226 -28.64 -15.06 11.65
C PHE A 226 -28.70 -14.46 10.24
N TRP A 227 -29.64 -14.97 9.44
CA TRP A 227 -29.93 -14.46 8.10
C TRP A 227 -31.41 -14.60 7.75
N PHE A 228 -31.83 -13.89 6.72
CA PHE A 228 -33.20 -13.80 6.24
C PHE A 228 -33.38 -14.51 4.88
N GLU A 229 -34.56 -15.04 4.65
CA GLU A 229 -34.95 -15.71 3.40
C GLU A 229 -36.32 -15.17 2.95
N GLY A 230 -36.64 -15.30 1.66
CA GLY A 230 -37.94 -14.87 1.12
C GLY A 230 -38.11 -13.35 0.99
N GLU A 231 -39.32 -12.85 1.26
CA GLU A 231 -39.71 -11.44 1.08
C GLU A 231 -38.91 -10.48 1.97
N ASP A 232 -38.56 -10.91 3.19
CA ASP A 232 -37.73 -10.14 4.12
C ASP A 232 -36.34 -9.84 3.53
N LEU A 233 -35.78 -10.76 2.75
CA LEU A 233 -34.49 -10.56 2.09
C LEU A 233 -34.58 -9.45 1.04
N GLY A 234 -35.67 -9.41 0.26
CA GLY A 234 -35.90 -8.36 -0.73
C GLY A 234 -35.93 -6.97 -0.08
N LEU A 235 -36.60 -6.85 1.06
CA LEU A 235 -36.66 -5.61 1.82
C LEU A 235 -35.28 -5.22 2.39
N VAL A 236 -34.52 -6.19 2.91
CA VAL A 236 -33.17 -5.96 3.44
C VAL A 236 -32.20 -5.47 2.37
N VAL A 237 -32.26 -6.05 1.16
CA VAL A 237 -31.39 -5.67 0.04
C VAL A 237 -31.73 -4.28 -0.50
N ALA A 238 -33.02 -3.94 -0.59
CA ALA A 238 -33.47 -2.61 -1.01
C ALA A 238 -33.13 -1.53 0.03
N ASP A 239 -33.64 -1.69 1.26
CA ASP A 239 -33.37 -0.79 2.38
C ASP A 239 -33.41 -1.50 3.74
N TYR A 240 -32.25 -1.97 4.19
CA TYR A 240 -32.12 -2.63 5.48
C TYR A 240 -32.55 -1.77 6.67
N ARG A 241 -32.51 -0.43 6.58
CA ARG A 241 -32.94 0.43 7.69
C ARG A 241 -34.44 0.42 7.85
N LEU A 242 -35.16 0.47 6.74
CA LEU A 242 -36.62 0.32 6.72
C LEU A 242 -37.03 -1.05 7.29
N PHE A 243 -36.28 -2.11 6.98
CA PHE A 243 -36.48 -3.42 7.60
C PHE A 243 -36.29 -3.37 9.13
N VAL A 244 -35.19 -2.79 9.61
CA VAL A 244 -34.92 -2.65 11.06
C VAL A 244 -36.03 -1.84 11.75
N ASP A 245 -36.48 -0.75 11.13
CA ASP A 245 -37.56 0.08 11.67
C ASP A 245 -38.89 -0.68 11.76
N ARG A 246 -39.21 -1.53 10.76
CA ARG A 246 -40.39 -2.42 10.79
C ARG A 246 -40.26 -3.54 11.82
N ALA A 247 -39.07 -4.09 11.99
CA ALA A 247 -38.80 -5.14 12.97
C ALA A 247 -38.88 -4.63 14.43
N GLY A 248 -38.77 -3.32 14.62
CA GLY A 248 -38.96 -2.65 15.91
C GLY A 248 -38.03 -3.19 17.00
N PRO A 249 -38.53 -3.54 18.19
CA PRO A 249 -37.69 -3.91 19.33
C PRO A 249 -36.97 -5.26 19.17
N LEU A 250 -37.42 -6.12 18.24
CA LEU A 250 -36.82 -7.44 18.01
C LEU A 250 -35.42 -7.34 17.41
N MET A 251 -35.14 -6.27 16.65
CA MET A 251 -33.88 -6.09 15.95
C MET A 251 -33.40 -4.63 16.08
N SER A 252 -32.33 -4.42 16.85
CA SER A 252 -31.69 -3.10 16.87
C SER A 252 -30.75 -2.93 15.67
N LEU A 253 -30.63 -1.69 15.17
CA LEU A 253 -29.72 -1.34 14.08
C LEU A 253 -28.28 -1.83 14.36
N ARG A 254 -27.80 -1.60 15.59
CA ARG A 254 -26.47 -2.02 16.02
C ARG A 254 -26.31 -3.55 15.98
N ARG A 255 -27.34 -4.31 16.38
CA ARG A 255 -27.31 -5.79 16.34
C ARG A 255 -27.25 -6.28 14.90
N PHE A 256 -28.07 -5.70 14.02
CA PHE A 256 -28.12 -6.06 12.60
C PHE A 256 -26.79 -5.74 11.90
N GLU A 257 -26.30 -4.50 12.01
CA GLU A 257 -25.07 -4.07 11.35
C GLU A 257 -23.84 -4.84 11.85
N ALA A 258 -23.75 -5.10 13.16
CA ALA A 258 -22.70 -5.93 13.72
C ALA A 258 -22.77 -7.37 13.20
N ASN A 259 -23.98 -7.93 13.06
CA ASN A 259 -24.17 -9.26 12.47
C ASN A 259 -23.69 -9.31 11.02
N VAL A 260 -24.06 -8.33 10.18
CA VAL A 260 -23.61 -8.24 8.77
C VAL A 260 -22.09 -8.21 8.68
N VAL A 261 -21.43 -7.35 9.47
CA VAL A 261 -19.96 -7.24 9.46
C VAL A 261 -19.30 -8.56 9.89
N LEU A 262 -19.82 -9.20 10.94
CA LEU A 262 -19.32 -10.50 11.39
C LEU A 262 -19.53 -11.60 10.35
N PHE A 263 -20.70 -11.60 9.68
CA PHE A 263 -21.01 -12.57 8.66
C PHE A 263 -20.04 -12.46 7.49
N VAL A 264 -19.85 -11.26 6.92
CA VAL A 264 -18.89 -11.01 5.83
C VAL A 264 -17.48 -11.43 6.24
N HIS A 265 -17.06 -11.13 7.47
CA HIS A 265 -15.75 -11.55 7.95
C HIS A 265 -15.59 -13.07 7.98
N ARG A 266 -16.62 -13.82 8.41
CA ARG A 266 -16.58 -15.30 8.42
C ARG A 266 -16.65 -15.90 7.02
N ILE A 267 -17.42 -15.30 6.11
CA ILE A 267 -17.45 -15.68 4.68
C ILE A 267 -16.04 -15.57 4.12
N ASN A 268 -15.43 -14.38 4.24
CA ASN A 268 -14.07 -14.17 3.75
C ASN A 268 -13.10 -15.18 4.36
N LYS A 269 -13.17 -15.43 5.68
CA LYS A 269 -12.29 -16.42 6.33
C LYS A 269 -12.44 -17.83 5.77
N GLU A 270 -13.67 -18.28 5.51
CA GLU A 270 -13.92 -19.60 4.90
C GLU A 270 -13.48 -19.65 3.45
N GLU A 271 -13.72 -18.59 2.66
CA GLU A 271 -13.24 -18.48 1.27
C GLU A 271 -11.71 -18.55 1.21
N HIS A 272 -11.01 -17.82 2.09
CA HIS A 272 -9.55 -17.89 2.18
C HIS A 272 -9.09 -19.30 2.55
N ARG A 273 -9.77 -19.97 3.49
CA ARG A 273 -9.45 -21.35 3.87
C ARG A 273 -9.63 -22.32 2.69
N MET A 274 -10.69 -22.15 1.90
CA MET A 274 -10.93 -22.95 0.70
C MET A 274 -9.90 -22.69 -0.38
N ALA A 275 -9.59 -21.42 -0.66
CA ALA A 275 -8.55 -21.03 -1.60
C ALA A 275 -7.19 -21.64 -1.21
N MET A 276 -6.81 -21.59 0.07
CA MET A 276 -5.58 -22.20 0.57
C MET A 276 -5.55 -23.71 0.36
N ARG A 277 -6.69 -24.42 0.57
CA ARG A 277 -6.78 -25.87 0.30
C ARG A 277 -6.63 -26.19 -1.18
N ILE A 278 -7.27 -25.41 -2.05
CA ILE A 278 -7.15 -25.57 -3.51
C ILE A 278 -5.70 -25.34 -3.94
N GLN A 279 -5.07 -24.26 -3.47
CA GLN A 279 -3.67 -23.95 -3.75
C GLN A 279 -2.72 -25.04 -3.23
N ALA A 280 -2.93 -25.55 -2.03
CA ALA A 280 -2.11 -26.63 -1.48
C ALA A 280 -2.24 -27.92 -2.32
N ARG A 281 -3.46 -28.29 -2.72
CA ARG A 281 -3.70 -29.45 -3.59
C ARG A 281 -3.06 -29.27 -4.97
N TRP A 282 -3.15 -28.08 -5.54
CA TRP A 282 -2.52 -27.74 -6.80
C TRP A 282 -0.99 -27.84 -6.71
N ARG A 283 -0.38 -27.21 -5.70
CA ARG A 283 1.07 -27.30 -5.46
C ARG A 283 1.53 -28.74 -5.26
N GLY A 284 0.79 -29.54 -4.51
CA GLY A 284 1.07 -30.97 -4.35
C GLY A 284 0.97 -31.77 -5.65
N MET A 285 0.01 -31.45 -6.52
CA MET A 285 -0.10 -32.07 -7.85
C MET A 285 1.10 -31.70 -8.73
N GLN A 286 1.48 -30.43 -8.76
CA GLN A 286 2.63 -29.95 -9.53
C GLN A 286 3.94 -30.59 -9.04
N ALA A 287 4.16 -30.64 -7.72
CA ALA A 287 5.33 -31.29 -7.14
C ALA A 287 5.41 -32.79 -7.52
N ARG A 288 4.29 -33.52 -7.49
CA ARG A 288 4.25 -34.92 -7.93
C ARG A 288 4.60 -35.08 -9.42
N ARG A 289 4.10 -34.19 -10.28
CA ARG A 289 4.42 -34.19 -11.71
C ARG A 289 5.92 -33.96 -11.94
N ALA A 290 6.49 -32.95 -11.29
CA ALA A 290 7.92 -32.67 -11.35
C ALA A 290 8.77 -33.85 -10.84
N LEU A 291 8.37 -34.50 -9.73
CA LEU A 291 9.06 -35.68 -9.21
C LEU A 291 9.01 -36.87 -10.19
N LEU A 292 7.90 -37.07 -10.90
CA LEU A 292 7.82 -38.11 -11.93
C LEU A 292 8.77 -37.84 -13.09
N GLU A 293 8.88 -36.58 -13.54
CA GLU A 293 9.84 -36.18 -14.58
C GLU A 293 11.29 -36.41 -14.13
N VAL A 294 11.63 -36.04 -12.90
CA VAL A 294 12.96 -36.31 -12.32
C VAL A 294 13.24 -37.82 -12.23
N ARG A 295 12.27 -38.62 -11.77
CA ARG A 295 12.42 -40.09 -11.71
C ARG A 295 12.63 -40.70 -13.08
N ARG A 296 11.92 -40.22 -14.12
CA ARG A 296 12.13 -40.65 -15.51
C ARG A 296 13.54 -40.30 -16.00
N ALA A 297 14.03 -39.10 -15.71
CA ALA A 297 15.39 -38.69 -16.06
C ALA A 297 16.45 -39.57 -15.37
N ILE A 298 16.27 -39.88 -14.08
CA ILE A 298 17.16 -40.80 -13.34
C ILE A 298 17.12 -42.21 -13.94
N ALA A 299 15.93 -42.74 -14.25
CA ALA A 299 15.78 -44.05 -14.88
C ALA A 299 16.49 -44.10 -16.24
N TRP A 300 16.32 -43.08 -17.07
CA TRP A 300 17.01 -42.95 -18.36
C TRP A 300 18.54 -42.92 -18.22
N ILE A 301 19.08 -42.15 -17.26
CA ILE A 301 20.51 -42.18 -16.95
C ILE A 301 20.95 -43.59 -16.49
N GLY A 302 20.12 -44.27 -15.70
CA GLY A 302 20.33 -45.66 -15.30
C GLY A 302 20.43 -46.60 -16.51
N GLU A 303 19.47 -46.53 -17.44
CA GLU A 303 19.46 -47.32 -18.67
C GLU A 303 20.72 -47.08 -19.52
N LEU A 304 21.13 -45.82 -19.68
CA LEU A 304 22.37 -45.48 -20.39
C LEU A 304 23.59 -46.14 -19.74
N ARG A 305 23.68 -46.10 -18.40
CA ARG A 305 24.77 -46.75 -17.65
C ARG A 305 24.72 -48.27 -17.78
N PHE A 306 23.53 -48.89 -17.69
CA PHE A 306 23.38 -50.33 -17.87
C PHE A 306 23.74 -50.76 -19.29
N HIS A 307 23.33 -50.01 -20.31
CA HIS A 307 23.70 -50.28 -21.70
C HIS A 307 25.22 -50.23 -21.89
N ALA A 308 25.89 -49.20 -21.36
CA ALA A 308 27.34 -49.12 -21.38
C ALA A 308 27.99 -50.32 -20.66
N ALA A 309 27.48 -50.71 -19.49
CA ALA A 309 27.97 -51.88 -18.77
C ALA A 309 27.79 -53.18 -19.56
N ILE A 310 26.65 -53.38 -20.24
CA ILE A 310 26.39 -54.53 -21.10
C ILE A 310 27.37 -54.56 -22.28
N LEU A 311 27.65 -53.41 -22.91
CA LEU A 311 28.64 -53.32 -23.99
C LEU A 311 30.03 -53.75 -23.50
N VAL A 312 30.48 -53.25 -22.34
CA VAL A 312 31.75 -53.64 -21.71
C VAL A 312 31.76 -55.14 -21.37
N GLN A 313 30.68 -55.67 -20.78
CA GLN A 313 30.59 -57.10 -20.50
C GLN A 313 30.63 -57.94 -21.78
N ARG A 314 29.97 -57.49 -22.85
CA ARG A 314 29.94 -58.19 -24.14
C ARG A 314 31.31 -58.20 -24.80
N THR A 315 32.06 -57.10 -24.77
CA THR A 315 33.43 -57.05 -25.29
C THR A 315 34.36 -57.96 -24.49
N VAL A 316 34.28 -57.93 -23.15
CA VAL A 316 35.06 -58.83 -22.27
C VAL A 316 34.72 -60.30 -22.52
N ARG A 317 33.43 -60.66 -22.58
CA ARG A 317 32.98 -62.03 -22.86
C ARG A 317 33.39 -62.49 -24.25
N ARG A 318 33.30 -61.62 -25.27
CA ARG A 318 33.76 -61.93 -26.64
C ARG A 318 35.27 -62.18 -26.66
N TYR A 319 36.06 -61.38 -25.95
CA TYR A 319 37.50 -61.59 -25.82
C TYR A 319 37.84 -62.92 -25.12
N ALA A 320 37.21 -63.20 -23.98
CA ALA A 320 37.40 -64.44 -23.24
C ALA A 320 36.95 -65.69 -24.03
N GLY A 321 35.79 -65.60 -24.69
CA GLY A 321 35.28 -66.63 -25.60
C GLY A 321 36.22 -66.86 -26.78
N GLY A 322 36.68 -65.79 -27.43
CA GLY A 322 37.66 -65.85 -28.52
C GLY A 322 38.97 -66.54 -28.11
N LYS A 323 39.47 -66.30 -26.89
CA LYS A 323 40.61 -67.05 -26.34
C LYS A 323 40.31 -68.55 -26.23
N ARG A 324 39.14 -68.95 -25.71
CA ARG A 324 38.74 -70.36 -25.60
C ARG A 324 38.57 -71.02 -26.97
N THR A 325 37.92 -70.36 -27.92
CA THR A 325 37.71 -70.91 -29.27
C THR A 325 39.03 -71.03 -30.02
N ARG A 326 39.94 -70.06 -29.89
CA ARG A 326 41.31 -70.16 -30.45
C ARG A 326 42.04 -71.38 -29.88
N ARG A 327 42.00 -71.60 -28.56
CA ARG A 327 42.58 -72.80 -27.91
C ARG A 327 41.98 -74.09 -28.46
N HIS A 328 40.65 -74.20 -28.56
CA HIS A 328 40.00 -75.39 -29.12
C HIS A 328 40.27 -75.58 -30.61
N SER A 329 40.35 -74.51 -31.40
CA SER A 329 40.69 -74.61 -32.83
C SER A 329 42.12 -75.13 -33.01
N PHE A 330 43.05 -74.70 -32.17
CA PHE A 330 44.43 -75.16 -32.16
C PHE A 330 44.51 -76.64 -31.78
N GLN A 331 43.77 -77.07 -30.75
CA GLN A 331 43.67 -78.49 -30.38
C GLN A 331 43.06 -79.34 -31.50
N ARG A 332 41.99 -78.88 -32.16
CA ARG A 332 41.40 -79.58 -33.32
C ARG A 332 42.35 -79.65 -34.50
N GLN A 333 43.14 -78.61 -34.75
CA GLN A 333 44.18 -78.63 -35.80
C GLN A 333 45.25 -79.67 -35.48
N LEU A 334 45.72 -79.73 -34.22
CA LEU A 334 46.65 -80.76 -33.75
C LEU A 334 46.09 -82.17 -33.92
N GLU A 335 44.83 -82.41 -33.55
CA GLU A 335 44.17 -83.70 -33.74
C GLU A 335 44.00 -84.06 -35.22
N LYS A 336 43.64 -83.10 -36.07
CA LYS A 336 43.52 -83.31 -37.52
C LYS A 336 44.88 -83.67 -38.13
N SER A 337 45.96 -83.03 -37.69
CA SER A 337 47.33 -83.38 -38.09
C SER A 337 47.71 -84.79 -37.64
N ARG A 338 47.36 -85.19 -36.40
CA ARG A 338 47.57 -86.57 -35.92
C ARG A 338 46.79 -87.60 -36.74
N ARG A 339 45.51 -87.34 -37.04
CA ARG A 339 44.68 -88.23 -37.87
C ARG A 339 45.23 -88.37 -39.29
N ARG A 340 45.71 -87.28 -39.89
CA ARG A 340 46.38 -87.31 -41.20
C ARG A 340 47.63 -88.20 -41.18
N ALA A 341 48.49 -88.01 -40.19
CA ALA A 341 49.68 -88.86 -40.01
C ALA A 341 49.31 -90.36 -39.86
N GLN A 342 48.24 -90.68 -39.13
CA GLN A 342 47.74 -92.06 -39.01
C GLN A 342 47.21 -92.61 -40.34
N THR A 343 46.43 -91.83 -41.10
CA THR A 343 45.94 -92.25 -42.40
C THR A 343 47.06 -92.44 -43.41
N ASP A 344 48.09 -91.59 -43.38
CA ASP A 344 49.24 -91.71 -44.27
C ASP A 344 50.10 -92.92 -43.89
N ALA A 345 50.28 -93.21 -42.60
CA ALA A 345 50.91 -94.45 -42.14
C ALA A 345 50.14 -95.71 -42.60
N ALA A 346 48.80 -95.68 -42.57
CA ALA A 346 47.96 -96.77 -43.05
C ALA A 346 48.06 -96.94 -44.58
N LYS A 347 48.09 -95.85 -45.34
CA LYS A 347 48.34 -95.88 -46.80
C LYS A 347 49.70 -96.47 -47.12
N MET A 348 50.75 -96.06 -46.39
CA MET A 348 52.10 -96.60 -46.55
C MET A 348 52.15 -98.12 -46.28
N LYS A 349 51.41 -98.62 -45.28
CA LYS A 349 51.28 -100.06 -45.04
C LYS A 349 50.59 -100.79 -46.20
N ARG A 350 49.51 -100.23 -46.74
CA ARG A 350 48.81 -100.81 -47.91
C ARG A 350 49.68 -100.81 -49.17
N ALA A 351 50.42 -99.73 -49.42
CA ALA A 351 51.35 -99.64 -50.54
C ALA A 351 52.46 -100.70 -50.44
N ARG A 352 53.02 -100.92 -49.23
CA ARG A 352 53.98 -102.01 -48.99
C ARG A 352 53.37 -103.40 -49.18
N GLY A 353 52.09 -103.59 -48.83
CA GLY A 353 51.37 -104.83 -49.11
C GLY A 353 51.23 -105.09 -50.60
N LEU A 354 50.76 -104.07 -51.34
CA LEU A 354 50.59 -104.14 -52.78
C LEU A 354 51.92 -104.41 -53.51
N GLN A 355 53.01 -103.78 -53.06
CA GLN A 355 54.34 -104.02 -53.61
C GLN A 355 54.75 -105.50 -53.50
N ARG A 356 54.48 -106.14 -52.34
CA ARG A 356 54.76 -107.56 -52.14
C ARG A 356 53.93 -108.46 -53.06
N ASP A 357 52.68 -108.08 -53.33
CA ASP A 357 51.81 -108.84 -54.24
C ASP A 357 52.29 -108.72 -55.69
N VAL A 358 52.77 -107.55 -56.10
CA VAL A 358 53.40 -107.33 -57.42
C VAL A 358 54.68 -108.16 -57.57
N ASP A 359 55.56 -108.17 -56.56
CA ASP A 359 56.78 -108.99 -56.58
C ASP A 359 56.45 -110.49 -56.68
N ARG A 360 55.34 -110.93 -56.07
CA ARG A 360 54.83 -112.31 -56.14
C ARG A 360 54.30 -112.67 -57.53
N ALA A 361 53.66 -111.73 -58.20
CA ALA A 361 53.22 -111.92 -59.59
C ALA A 361 54.40 -111.97 -60.57
N ASP A 362 55.41 -111.11 -60.39
CA ASP A 362 56.60 -111.08 -61.25
C ASP A 362 57.44 -112.37 -61.11
N THR A 363 57.54 -112.91 -59.90
CA THR A 363 58.18 -114.21 -59.67
C THR A 363 57.43 -115.37 -60.33
N MET A 364 56.09 -115.38 -60.30
CA MET A 364 55.29 -116.34 -61.07
C MET A 364 55.53 -116.20 -62.58
N TYR A 365 55.54 -114.98 -63.10
CA TYR A 365 55.72 -114.72 -64.53
C TYR A 365 57.10 -115.18 -65.04
N LYS A 366 58.15 -114.94 -64.26
CA LYS A 366 59.51 -115.45 -64.53
C LYS A 366 59.59 -116.98 -64.54
N SER A 367 58.80 -117.65 -63.70
CA SER A 367 58.72 -119.13 -63.69
C SER A 367 58.03 -119.69 -64.93
N TYR A 368 57.03 -118.98 -65.47
CA TYR A 368 56.30 -119.36 -66.67
C TYR A 368 57.17 -119.19 -67.92
N ARG A 369 57.89 -118.07 -68.02
CA ARG A 369 58.83 -117.77 -69.13
C ARG A 369 59.95 -118.81 -69.26
N ARG A 370 60.49 -119.29 -68.13
CA ARG A 370 61.51 -120.37 -68.13
C ARG A 370 60.97 -121.72 -68.62
N LYS A 371 59.66 -121.97 -68.55
CA LYS A 371 59.03 -123.19 -69.07
C LYS A 371 58.72 -123.08 -70.58
N THR A 372 58.39 -121.89 -71.07
CA THR A 372 58.13 -121.64 -72.50
C THR A 372 59.40 -121.59 -73.33
N ASP A 373 60.51 -121.05 -72.80
CA ASP A 373 61.79 -121.00 -73.51
C ASP A 373 62.38 -122.41 -73.74
N LYS A 374 62.07 -123.40 -72.87
CA LYS A 374 62.45 -124.81 -73.08
C LYS A 374 61.66 -125.53 -74.19
N LEU A 375 60.48 -125.03 -74.55
CA LEU A 375 59.65 -125.57 -75.64
C LEU A 375 59.99 -124.94 -76.99
N ALA A 376 60.52 -123.71 -76.99
CA ALA A 376 60.88 -122.98 -78.20
C ALA A 376 62.19 -123.48 -78.88
N ASP A 377 63.12 -124.07 -78.12
CA ASP A 377 64.37 -124.64 -78.65
C ASP A 377 64.19 -125.95 -79.44
N TRP A 378 63.01 -126.60 -79.38
CA TRP A 378 62.73 -127.88 -80.07
C TRP A 378 62.05 -127.75 -81.45
N VAL A 379 61.55 -126.57 -81.84
CA VAL A 379 60.61 -126.46 -82.97
C VAL A 379 61.13 -125.61 -84.15
N ILE A 380 62.32 -124.98 -84.05
CA ILE A 380 62.82 -124.13 -85.16
C ILE A 380 64.31 -124.39 -85.44
N PRO A 381 64.63 -125.20 -86.47
CA PRO A 381 65.98 -125.29 -87.02
C PRO A 381 66.41 -123.95 -87.62
N ARG A 382 67.56 -123.45 -87.14
CA ARG A 382 68.31 -122.34 -87.75
C ARG A 382 68.88 -122.82 -89.08
N ASN A 383 68.51 -122.14 -90.17
CA ASN A 383 69.25 -121.97 -91.45
C ASN A 383 68.32 -121.97 -92.67
N ILE A 384 67.59 -120.87 -92.90
CA ILE A 384 67.12 -120.51 -94.25
C ILE A 384 67.20 -118.97 -94.38
N PRO A 385 67.96 -118.42 -95.34
CA PRO A 385 68.01 -116.98 -95.59
C PRO A 385 66.65 -116.50 -96.15
N ARG A 386 66.01 -115.54 -95.47
CA ARG A 386 64.72 -114.97 -95.88
C ARG A 386 64.95 -113.66 -96.65
N THR A 387 64.46 -113.65 -97.88
CA THR A 387 64.49 -112.53 -98.84
C THR A 387 63.30 -111.59 -98.63
N SER A 388 63.46 -110.30 -98.95
CA SER A 388 62.52 -109.21 -98.60
C SER A 388 61.19 -109.17 -99.38
N ALA A 389 60.84 -110.22 -100.13
CA ALA A 389 59.62 -110.28 -100.94
C ALA A 389 58.46 -111.03 -100.26
N ASP A 390 58.72 -111.79 -99.19
CA ASP A 390 57.69 -112.60 -98.48
C ASP A 390 57.06 -111.87 -97.27
N PHE A 391 57.54 -110.66 -96.95
CA PHE A 391 57.11 -109.89 -95.77
C PHE A 391 55.68 -109.31 -95.92
N HIS A 392 55.20 -109.11 -97.15
CA HIS A 392 53.86 -108.57 -97.39
C HIS A 392 52.76 -109.64 -97.40
N VAL A 393 53.12 -110.91 -97.58
CA VAL A 393 52.16 -112.03 -97.50
C VAL A 393 52.00 -112.50 -96.04
N GLU A 394 53.04 -112.42 -95.20
CA GLU A 394 52.92 -112.68 -93.74
C GLU A 394 52.17 -111.56 -92.98
N LEU A 395 52.19 -110.31 -93.45
CA LEU A 395 51.46 -109.20 -92.81
C LEU A 395 49.94 -109.26 -93.10
N ASP A 396 49.54 -109.74 -94.27
CA ASP A 396 48.13 -110.00 -94.60
C ASP A 396 47.58 -111.25 -93.90
N VAL A 397 48.41 -112.26 -93.64
CA VAL A 397 48.03 -113.41 -92.82
C VAL A 397 47.94 -113.04 -91.33
N LEU A 398 48.82 -112.16 -90.82
CA LEU A 398 48.75 -111.66 -89.43
C LEU A 398 47.62 -110.65 -89.20
N THR A 399 47.26 -109.85 -90.20
CA THR A 399 46.09 -108.96 -90.13
C THR A 399 44.77 -109.70 -90.36
N ALA A 400 44.74 -110.76 -91.18
CA ALA A 400 43.60 -111.69 -91.26
C ALA A 400 43.44 -112.52 -89.97
N PHE A 401 44.55 -112.92 -89.33
CA PHE A 401 44.54 -113.55 -88.01
C PHE A 401 44.03 -112.59 -86.92
N ALA A 402 44.47 -111.32 -86.91
CA ALA A 402 43.99 -110.30 -85.97
C ALA A 402 42.51 -109.93 -86.17
N LYS A 403 41.97 -110.04 -87.40
CA LYS A 403 40.55 -109.85 -87.70
C LYS A 403 39.68 -111.04 -87.27
N ASN A 404 40.19 -112.27 -87.39
CA ASN A 404 39.46 -113.50 -87.02
C ASN A 404 39.59 -113.86 -85.52
N TYR A 405 40.67 -113.43 -84.83
CA TYR A 405 40.80 -113.54 -83.37
C TYR A 405 40.09 -112.40 -82.60
N GLY A 406 39.65 -111.35 -83.30
CA GLY A 406 38.83 -110.28 -82.73
C GLY A 406 37.40 -110.71 -82.34
N SER A 407 36.94 -111.86 -82.82
CA SER A 407 35.63 -112.46 -82.51
C SER A 407 35.64 -113.47 -81.34
N SER A 408 36.79 -113.73 -80.71
CA SER A 408 36.92 -114.66 -79.58
C SER A 408 37.67 -114.07 -78.38
N MET A 409 37.49 -112.78 -78.10
CA MET A 409 37.97 -112.21 -76.83
C MET A 409 37.07 -112.69 -75.70
N SER A 410 37.65 -113.26 -74.64
CA SER A 410 36.87 -113.68 -73.46
C SER A 410 36.13 -112.47 -72.85
N PRO A 411 34.99 -112.68 -72.17
CA PRO A 411 34.23 -111.60 -71.53
C PRO A 411 35.09 -110.72 -70.61
N GLU A 412 36.13 -111.31 -70.00
CA GLU A 412 37.07 -110.63 -69.10
C GLU A 412 37.99 -109.66 -69.84
N MET A 413 38.46 -110.01 -71.04
CA MET A 413 39.27 -109.10 -71.86
C MET A 413 38.43 -107.97 -72.48
N GLN A 414 37.17 -108.24 -72.84
CA GLN A 414 36.24 -107.17 -73.23
C GLN A 414 35.98 -106.22 -72.06
N LYS A 415 35.76 -106.76 -70.86
CA LYS A 415 35.62 -105.97 -69.64
C LYS A 415 36.86 -105.11 -69.38
N HIS A 416 38.06 -105.68 -69.45
CA HIS A 416 39.31 -104.92 -69.28
C HIS A 416 39.50 -103.83 -70.34
N SER A 417 39.18 -104.10 -71.61
CA SER A 417 39.20 -103.09 -72.68
C SER A 417 38.22 -101.95 -72.41
N THR A 418 37.00 -102.27 -71.96
CA THR A 418 35.98 -101.27 -71.59
C THR A 418 36.38 -100.46 -70.36
N GLU A 419 36.95 -101.09 -69.33
CA GLU A 419 37.48 -100.43 -68.13
C GLU A 419 38.64 -99.51 -68.48
N HIS A 420 39.52 -99.93 -69.40
CA HIS A 420 40.63 -99.10 -69.87
C HIS A 420 40.15 -97.89 -70.70
N ALA A 421 39.12 -98.08 -71.52
CA ALA A 421 38.46 -96.98 -72.24
C ALA A 421 37.73 -96.02 -71.28
N GLU A 422 37.14 -96.53 -70.20
CA GLU A 422 36.50 -95.72 -69.16
C GLU A 422 37.53 -94.95 -68.32
N ALA A 423 38.64 -95.58 -67.94
CA ALA A 423 39.75 -94.94 -67.25
C ALA A 423 40.32 -93.78 -68.09
N ARG A 424 40.50 -93.96 -69.40
CA ARG A 424 40.89 -92.87 -70.31
C ARG A 424 39.87 -91.72 -70.31
N ARG A 425 38.57 -92.00 -70.29
CA ARG A 425 37.52 -90.97 -70.19
C ARG A 425 37.56 -90.23 -68.84
N GLN A 426 37.83 -90.93 -67.74
CA GLN A 426 37.96 -90.32 -66.41
C GLN A 426 39.18 -89.40 -66.32
N ILE A 427 40.31 -89.80 -66.91
CA ILE A 427 41.52 -88.96 -66.99
C ILE A 427 41.23 -87.68 -67.77
N HIS A 428 40.57 -87.76 -68.93
CA HIS A 428 40.16 -86.57 -69.69
C HIS A 428 39.23 -85.65 -68.89
N ARG A 429 38.23 -86.20 -68.19
CA ARG A 429 37.35 -85.40 -67.31
C ARG A 429 38.13 -84.71 -66.19
N PHE A 430 39.09 -85.37 -65.57
CA PHE A 430 39.91 -84.78 -64.52
C PHE A 430 40.75 -83.60 -65.06
N LEU A 431 41.35 -83.76 -66.23
CA LEU A 431 42.15 -82.70 -66.87
C LEU A 431 41.29 -81.49 -67.24
N THR A 432 40.10 -81.69 -67.82
CA THR A 432 39.17 -80.58 -68.14
C THR A 432 38.63 -79.87 -66.89
N LYS A 433 38.42 -80.59 -65.79
CA LYS A 433 37.99 -79.96 -64.53
C LYS A 433 39.11 -79.10 -63.94
N ARG A 434 40.35 -79.58 -63.97
CA ARG A 434 41.51 -78.83 -63.49
C ARG A 434 41.71 -77.52 -64.26
N SER A 435 41.58 -77.52 -65.59
CA SER A 435 41.65 -76.29 -66.38
C SER A 435 40.51 -75.31 -66.06
N SER A 436 39.31 -75.81 -65.72
CA SER A 436 38.18 -74.97 -65.31
C SER A 436 38.33 -74.36 -63.90
N ASP A 437 39.04 -75.04 -62.99
CA ASP A 437 39.30 -74.54 -61.64
C ASP A 437 40.48 -73.56 -61.62
N GLU A 438 41.49 -73.76 -62.48
CA GLU A 438 42.59 -72.81 -62.68
C GLU A 438 42.08 -71.48 -63.27
N THR A 439 41.12 -71.53 -64.21
CA THR A 439 40.47 -70.31 -64.75
C THR A 439 39.64 -69.58 -63.69
N LYS A 440 38.86 -70.27 -62.86
CA LYS A 440 38.09 -69.65 -61.76
C LYS A 440 38.98 -69.03 -60.68
N GLN A 441 40.13 -69.64 -60.37
CA GLN A 441 41.11 -69.04 -59.43
C GLN A 441 41.80 -67.82 -60.02
N ALA A 442 42.01 -67.76 -61.33
CA ALA A 442 42.50 -66.56 -62.01
C ALA A 442 41.48 -65.41 -61.92
N THR A 443 40.17 -65.68 -62.14
CA THR A 443 39.12 -64.64 -62.05
C THR A 443 38.89 -64.14 -60.62
N GLN A 444 39.03 -65.00 -59.59
CA GLN A 444 38.91 -64.56 -58.20
C GLN A 444 40.10 -63.73 -57.70
N ARG A 445 41.27 -63.87 -58.33
CA ARG A 445 42.46 -63.04 -58.02
C ARG A 445 42.43 -61.66 -58.69
N SER A 446 41.67 -61.48 -59.77
CA SER A 446 41.51 -60.17 -60.43
C SER A 446 40.42 -59.28 -59.83
N VAL A 447 39.45 -59.84 -59.10
CA VAL A 447 38.32 -59.07 -58.50
C VAL A 447 38.63 -58.54 -57.08
N GLY A 448 39.78 -58.89 -56.50
CA GLY A 448 40.20 -58.44 -55.17
C GLY A 448 41.25 -57.33 -55.16
N ARG A 449 41.44 -56.60 -56.27
CA ARG A 449 42.53 -55.62 -56.44
C ARG A 449 42.12 -54.27 -57.04
N ASP A 450 40.84 -53.92 -56.94
CA ASP A 450 40.31 -52.57 -57.16
C ASP A 450 39.65 -52.02 -55.88
#